data_AF-A0A832PYT0-F1
#
_entry.id   AF-A0A832PYT0-F1
#
_cell.length_a   1.000
_cell.length_b   1.000
_cell.length_c   1.000
_cell.angle_alpha   90.00
_cell.angle_beta   90.00
_cell.angle_gamma   90.00
#
_symmetry.space_group_name_H-M   'P 1'
#
loop_
_entity.id
_entity.type
_entity.pdbx_description
1 polymer ?
#
loop_
_entity_poly.entity_id
_entity_poly.type
_entity_poly.pdbx_seq_one_letter_code
_entity_poly.pdbx_strand_id
1 'polypeptide(L)'
;MDQGESKFTTKSFKISLVNASQTVKHLSPLSDTSFDYTPADRITQRDKDGLYHLGDLNIMLKKEGESDWKRYSTAEERKPIEKLLIKGNILAAADLTGTLPAGVPVTIKRFWETVDGDLVLRFQITNNSTQKVEIGSLGIPLIFNNILEGKSLDEAHHQNVFFDPYIGQDAGYLQVNRLHGNGGSLLVLPHLNAGFEAYNPLNDDPTPKGVVFEGFHEWLIHSKANAEIDWVGVEQWNNPTSTILASGEVKDFSLKFVIAPSIREIENKLIQEQKPVAMSLPGYILPINEKSNLFIKYPHKVSKITVHPEEALKIVHKGETPNGWMEFEVSGNSWGRARVSVVYEDQSLQTINYKVIKSQEQVVNDLGNFLTTEQWYENDEDPFGRSPSVMNYDYDKKEILTQERRSWFVGLSDEAGAGSWLAAIMKQLIQPERDEVDLLKRFLNETLKGGIQHDSDSTKYGVRKSLFYYEPELMPEGTYSNSIQFRGWEAWSIENAED
;
A
#
# COMPACT_ATOMS: atom_id res chain seq x y z
N MET A 1 28.65 -3.15 4.85
CA MET A 1 28.23 -4.59 4.81
C MET A 1 29.33 -5.49 4.22
N ASP A 2 30.60 -5.29 4.57
CA ASP A 2 31.71 -5.59 3.63
C ASP A 2 32.34 -6.99 3.78
N GLN A 3 31.61 -7.95 4.35
CA GLN A 3 32.12 -9.31 4.58
C GLN A 3 31.86 -10.27 3.39
N GLY A 4 31.56 -9.72 2.21
CA GLY A 4 31.20 -10.50 1.02
C GLY A 4 29.79 -11.08 1.06
N GLU A 5 29.50 -12.01 0.15
CA GLU A 5 28.19 -12.63 -0.01
C GLU A 5 28.28 -14.16 -0.16
N SER A 6 27.21 -14.85 0.26
CA SER A 6 26.99 -16.27 0.00
C SER A 6 25.89 -16.42 -1.05
N LYS A 7 26.08 -17.29 -2.04
CA LYS A 7 25.15 -17.49 -3.16
C LYS A 7 24.50 -18.86 -3.10
N PHE A 8 23.20 -18.90 -3.34
CA PHE A 8 22.41 -20.12 -3.38
C PHE A 8 21.47 -20.12 -4.57
N THR A 9 21.04 -21.32 -4.95
CA THR A 9 20.06 -21.54 -6.01
C THR A 9 18.94 -22.40 -5.45
N THR A 10 17.70 -21.96 -5.63
CA THR A 10 16.49 -22.73 -5.32
C THR A 10 15.83 -23.18 -6.62
N LYS A 11 14.63 -23.78 -6.55
CA LYS A 11 13.85 -24.16 -7.74
C LYS A 11 13.53 -22.98 -8.65
N SER A 12 13.33 -21.79 -8.08
CA SER A 12 12.84 -20.61 -8.82
C SER A 12 13.76 -19.40 -8.74
N PHE A 13 14.71 -19.37 -7.81
CA PHE A 13 15.53 -18.18 -7.55
C PHE A 13 17.02 -18.47 -7.51
N LYS A 14 17.80 -17.47 -7.92
CA LYS A 14 19.17 -17.27 -7.46
C LYS A 14 19.14 -16.21 -6.37
N ILE A 15 19.65 -16.55 -5.19
CA ILE A 15 19.66 -15.67 -4.02
C ILE A 15 21.10 -15.44 -3.57
N SER A 16 21.43 -14.20 -3.23
CA SER A 16 22.69 -13.86 -2.57
C SER A 16 22.40 -13.21 -1.22
N LEU A 17 23.06 -13.70 -0.17
CA LEU A 17 22.94 -13.19 1.19
C LEU A 17 24.23 -12.45 1.57
N VAL A 18 24.10 -11.28 2.19
CA VAL A 18 25.25 -10.58 2.79
C VAL A 18 25.81 -11.44 3.93
N ASN A 19 27.12 -11.71 3.94
CA ASN A 19 27.70 -12.63 4.93
C ASN A 19 27.60 -12.13 6.38
N ALA A 20 27.65 -10.82 6.58
CA ALA A 20 27.65 -10.18 7.89
C ALA A 20 26.27 -10.20 8.56
N SER A 21 25.19 -10.02 7.79
CA SER A 21 23.82 -9.90 8.29
C SER A 21 22.93 -11.07 7.92
N GLN A 22 23.31 -11.88 6.93
CA GLN A 22 22.47 -12.89 6.24
C GLN A 22 21.11 -12.34 5.75
N THR A 23 21.04 -11.05 5.44
CA THR A 23 19.93 -10.43 4.71
C THR A 23 20.14 -10.56 3.20
N VAL A 24 19.05 -10.50 2.43
CA VAL A 24 19.10 -10.65 0.97
C VAL A 24 19.76 -9.42 0.35
N LYS A 25 20.77 -9.66 -0.48
CA LYS A 25 21.38 -8.66 -1.35
C LYS A 25 20.86 -8.74 -2.78
N HIS A 26 20.64 -9.96 -3.28
CA HIS A 26 20.15 -10.22 -4.63
C HIS A 26 19.06 -11.30 -4.57
N LEU A 27 17.95 -11.09 -5.26
CA LEU A 27 16.91 -12.10 -5.49
C LEU A 27 16.48 -12.05 -6.96
N SER A 28 17.05 -12.93 -7.77
CA SER A 28 16.75 -13.00 -9.20
C SER A 28 15.92 -14.24 -9.52
N PRO A 29 14.93 -14.16 -10.42
CA PRO A 29 14.27 -15.36 -10.93
C PRO A 29 15.25 -16.17 -11.79
N LEU A 30 15.20 -17.50 -11.71
CA LEU A 30 16.05 -18.36 -12.55
C LEU A 30 15.75 -18.25 -14.04
N SER A 31 14.52 -17.86 -14.40
CA SER A 31 14.14 -17.62 -15.79
C SER A 31 14.81 -16.39 -16.40
N ASP A 32 15.30 -15.47 -15.58
CA ASP A 32 15.97 -14.25 -16.02
C ASP A 32 16.88 -13.71 -14.89
N THR A 33 18.13 -14.16 -14.90
CA THR A 33 19.12 -13.76 -13.89
C THR A 33 19.73 -12.37 -14.14
N SER A 34 19.32 -11.67 -15.20
CA SER A 34 19.74 -10.28 -15.43
C SER A 34 18.92 -9.29 -14.58
N PHE A 35 17.73 -9.72 -14.15
CA PHE A 35 16.82 -8.95 -13.34
C PHE A 35 16.96 -9.29 -11.84
N ASP A 36 16.68 -8.32 -10.98
CA ASP A 36 16.72 -8.46 -9.53
C ASP A 36 15.46 -7.83 -8.90
N TYR A 37 14.77 -8.58 -8.04
CA TYR A 37 13.62 -8.05 -7.30
C TYR A 37 14.03 -7.06 -6.20
N THR A 38 15.29 -7.05 -5.78
CA THR A 38 15.81 -6.22 -4.69
C THR A 38 16.54 -4.96 -5.19
N PRO A 39 16.65 -3.88 -4.39
CA PRO A 39 17.40 -2.67 -4.76
C PRO A 39 18.92 -2.87 -4.63
N ALA A 40 19.45 -3.93 -5.22
CA ALA A 40 20.84 -4.33 -5.08
C ALA A 40 21.82 -3.31 -5.68
N ASP A 41 21.39 -2.57 -6.70
CA ASP A 41 22.13 -1.44 -7.29
C ASP A 41 22.37 -0.31 -6.28
N ARG A 42 21.59 -0.28 -5.19
CA ARG A 42 21.67 0.71 -4.10
C ARG A 42 22.28 0.17 -2.82
N ILE A 43 22.83 -1.05 -2.84
CA ILE A 43 23.31 -1.70 -1.60
C ILE A 43 24.34 -0.85 -0.85
N THR A 44 25.25 -0.16 -1.56
CA THR A 44 26.28 0.71 -0.95
C THR A 44 25.71 2.01 -0.37
N GLN A 45 24.54 2.44 -0.83
CA GLN A 45 23.82 3.59 -0.26
C GLN A 45 22.95 3.16 0.93
N ARG A 46 22.56 1.87 0.94
CA ARG A 46 21.64 1.26 1.90
C ARG A 46 22.33 0.36 2.93
N ASP A 47 23.64 0.49 3.17
CA ASP A 47 24.40 -0.44 4.02
C ASP A 47 24.59 -0.02 5.49
N LYS A 48 23.78 0.94 5.95
CA LYS A 48 23.86 1.55 7.29
C LYS A 48 22.72 1.11 8.21
N ASP A 49 22.82 1.54 9.46
CA ASP A 49 21.80 1.43 10.49
C ASP A 49 20.47 2.09 10.06
N GLY A 50 19.35 1.52 10.48
CA GLY A 50 17.99 1.95 10.15
C GLY A 50 17.50 1.62 8.73
N LEU A 51 18.39 1.23 7.81
CA LEU A 51 18.02 0.87 6.42
C LEU A 51 17.60 -0.59 6.37
N TYR A 52 16.34 -0.88 6.05
CA TYR A 52 15.81 -2.25 6.07
C TYR A 52 16.26 -3.10 4.87
N HIS A 53 16.40 -4.41 5.07
CA HIS A 53 16.64 -5.39 4.01
C HIS A 53 15.72 -6.60 4.16
N LEU A 54 15.43 -7.29 3.06
CA LEU A 54 14.66 -8.52 3.11
C LEU A 54 15.41 -9.56 3.98
N GLY A 55 14.74 -10.05 5.03
CA GLY A 55 15.33 -10.90 6.06
C GLY A 55 15.59 -10.19 7.40
N ASP A 56 15.37 -8.89 7.51
CA ASP A 56 15.25 -8.22 8.81
C ASP A 56 13.91 -8.56 9.51
N LEU A 57 13.79 -8.19 10.79
CA LEU A 57 12.60 -8.40 11.61
C LEU A 57 12.36 -7.18 12.52
N ASN A 58 11.11 -6.73 12.57
CA ASN A 58 10.60 -5.77 13.54
C ASN A 58 9.68 -6.49 14.53
N ILE A 59 9.83 -6.20 15.82
CA ILE A 59 9.03 -6.85 16.85
C ILE A 59 8.73 -5.89 18.01
N MET A 60 7.48 -5.91 18.50
CA MET A 60 7.11 -5.25 19.75
C MET A 60 6.71 -6.27 20.79
N LEU A 61 7.34 -6.17 21.97
CA LEU A 61 7.21 -7.13 23.05
C LEU A 61 6.71 -6.46 24.32
N LYS A 62 5.98 -7.23 25.12
CA LYS A 62 5.55 -6.84 26.48
C LYS A 62 5.63 -8.06 27.40
N LYS A 63 6.34 -7.95 28.52
CA LYS A 63 6.35 -9.03 29.52
C LYS A 63 5.09 -8.97 30.36
N GLU A 64 4.73 -10.12 30.95
CA GLU A 64 3.65 -10.19 31.93
C GLU A 64 3.86 -9.18 33.07
N GLY A 65 2.87 -8.31 33.28
CA GLY A 65 2.90 -7.25 34.29
C GLY A 65 3.46 -5.90 33.81
N GLU A 66 4.02 -5.80 32.60
CA GLU A 66 4.39 -4.51 31.99
C GLU A 66 3.16 -3.87 31.31
N SER A 67 3.09 -2.54 31.30
CA SER A 67 2.04 -1.78 30.58
C SER A 67 2.44 -1.43 29.15
N ASP A 68 3.73 -1.15 28.94
CA ASP A 68 4.22 -0.48 27.73
C ASP A 68 4.84 -1.49 26.75
N TRP A 69 4.58 -1.29 25.46
CA TRP A 69 5.23 -2.03 24.38
C TRP A 69 6.66 -1.55 24.19
N LYS A 70 7.61 -2.49 24.07
CA LYS A 70 9.00 -2.19 23.71
C LYS A 70 9.26 -2.63 22.28
N ARG A 71 9.67 -1.69 21.44
CA ARG A 71 10.04 -1.93 20.03
C ARG A 71 11.48 -2.41 19.95
N TYR A 72 11.71 -3.39 19.09
CA TYR A 72 13.02 -3.92 18.75
C TYR A 72 13.08 -4.15 17.24
N SER A 73 14.22 -3.86 16.62
CA SER A 73 14.46 -4.12 15.20
C SER A 73 15.85 -4.67 14.98
N THR A 74 15.99 -5.61 14.04
CA THR A 74 17.30 -6.12 13.61
C THR A 74 18.03 -5.15 12.67
N ALA A 75 17.34 -4.11 12.17
CA ALA A 75 17.91 -3.09 11.30
C ALA A 75 18.38 -1.83 12.05
N GLU A 76 17.92 -1.61 13.29
CA GLU A 76 18.15 -0.37 14.04
C GLU A 76 19.63 -0.09 14.32
N GLU A 77 20.38 -1.09 14.81
CA GLU A 77 21.84 -0.99 15.01
C GLU A 77 22.51 -2.26 14.46
N ARG A 78 23.09 -2.18 13.26
CA ARG A 78 23.59 -3.37 12.55
C ARG A 78 24.83 -3.93 13.23
N LYS A 79 24.71 -5.18 13.67
CA LYS A 79 25.81 -5.98 14.21
C LYS A 79 25.95 -7.27 13.40
N PRO A 80 27.17 -7.83 13.29
CA PRO A 80 27.35 -9.14 12.69
C PRO A 80 26.50 -10.20 13.40
N ILE A 81 25.85 -11.07 12.63
CA ILE A 81 25.08 -12.18 13.19
C ILE A 81 25.99 -13.33 13.64
N GLU A 82 25.48 -14.20 14.51
CA GLU A 82 26.15 -15.47 14.82
C GLU A 82 25.62 -16.55 13.86
N LYS A 83 26.50 -17.09 13.00
CA LYS A 83 26.11 -18.14 12.05
C LYS A 83 25.86 -19.46 12.77
N LEU A 84 24.73 -20.10 12.46
CA LEU A 84 24.38 -21.41 13.01
C LEU A 84 24.79 -22.54 12.05
N LEU A 85 24.98 -23.73 12.60
CA LEU A 85 25.25 -24.93 11.81
C LEU A 85 24.02 -25.25 10.93
N ILE A 86 24.24 -25.36 9.62
CA ILE A 86 23.22 -25.75 8.65
C ILE A 86 23.20 -27.26 8.42
N LYS A 87 22.01 -27.82 8.19
CA LYS A 87 21.79 -29.24 7.84
C LYS A 87 20.62 -29.35 6.86
N GLY A 88 20.64 -30.38 6.02
CA GLY A 88 19.53 -30.73 5.15
C GLY A 88 19.18 -29.61 4.15
N ASN A 89 17.95 -29.12 4.24
CA ASN A 89 17.35 -28.11 3.35
C ASN A 89 17.63 -26.65 3.78
N ILE A 90 18.41 -26.43 4.84
CA ILE A 90 18.77 -25.09 5.31
C ILE A 90 19.92 -24.54 4.47
N LEU A 91 19.70 -23.41 3.80
CA LEU A 91 20.69 -22.68 2.99
C LEU A 91 21.59 -21.82 3.88
N ALA A 92 20.99 -21.11 4.83
CA ALA A 92 21.68 -20.26 5.79
C ALA A 92 20.88 -20.16 7.09
N ALA A 93 21.57 -20.13 8.23
CA ALA A 93 20.94 -19.91 9.53
C ALA A 93 21.81 -19.00 10.40
N ALA A 94 21.15 -18.19 11.22
CA ALA A 94 21.80 -17.26 12.13
C ALA A 94 20.99 -17.02 13.41
N ASP A 95 21.69 -16.78 14.52
CA ASP A 95 21.13 -16.16 15.71
C ASP A 95 21.22 -14.62 15.55
N LEU A 96 20.07 -13.95 15.65
CA LEU A 96 19.93 -12.51 15.51
C LEU A 96 19.92 -11.80 16.86
N THR A 97 19.93 -12.52 17.99
CA THR A 97 19.78 -11.93 19.32
C THR A 97 20.88 -10.90 19.62
N GLY A 98 22.10 -11.14 19.12
CA GLY A 98 23.23 -10.22 19.24
C GLY A 98 23.07 -8.90 18.47
N THR A 99 22.12 -8.80 17.55
CA THR A 99 21.79 -7.54 16.85
C THR A 99 20.74 -6.72 17.58
N LEU A 100 20.17 -7.23 18.67
CA LEU A 100 19.17 -6.54 19.47
C LEU A 100 19.79 -5.94 20.74
N PRO A 101 19.17 -4.90 21.34
CA PRO A 101 19.58 -4.36 22.62
C PRO A 101 19.67 -5.42 23.73
N ALA A 102 20.63 -5.26 24.64
CA ALA A 102 20.79 -6.16 25.77
C ALA A 102 19.53 -6.23 26.63
N GLY A 103 19.19 -7.43 27.11
CA GLY A 103 18.02 -7.66 27.95
C GLY A 103 16.69 -7.84 27.21
N VAL A 104 16.70 -7.96 25.87
CA VAL A 104 15.55 -8.43 25.10
C VAL A 104 15.06 -9.78 25.64
N PRO A 105 13.74 -9.97 25.89
CA PRO A 105 13.23 -11.15 26.60
C PRO A 105 13.01 -12.38 25.69
N VAL A 106 13.56 -12.34 24.48
CA VAL A 106 13.46 -13.42 23.50
C VAL A 106 14.82 -13.66 22.82
N THR A 107 15.02 -14.89 22.37
CA THR A 107 16.06 -15.25 21.41
C THR A 107 15.40 -15.38 20.03
N ILE A 108 16.04 -14.84 18.99
CA ILE A 108 15.52 -14.86 17.62
C ILE A 108 16.53 -15.54 16.71
N LYS A 109 16.11 -16.61 16.04
CA LYS A 109 16.91 -17.28 15.01
C LYS A 109 16.23 -17.15 13.66
N ARG A 110 17.01 -16.89 12.61
CA ARG A 110 16.53 -16.83 11.23
C ARG A 110 17.09 -17.98 10.41
N PHE A 111 16.25 -18.53 9.55
CA PHE A 111 16.56 -19.60 8.63
C PHE A 111 16.11 -19.20 7.22
N TRP A 112 17.04 -19.27 6.28
CA TRP A 112 16.74 -19.36 4.86
C TRP A 112 16.82 -20.85 4.49
N GLU A 113 15.70 -21.42 4.07
CA GLU A 113 15.58 -22.85 3.80
C GLU A 113 14.76 -23.12 2.54
N THR A 114 14.71 -24.38 2.12
CA THR A 114 13.85 -24.81 1.02
C THR A 114 12.79 -25.80 1.46
N VAL A 115 11.56 -25.64 0.96
CA VAL A 115 10.46 -26.61 1.12
C VAL A 115 9.99 -26.98 -0.27
N ASP A 116 10.13 -28.25 -0.65
CA ASP A 116 9.88 -28.75 -2.02
C ASP A 116 10.62 -27.95 -3.12
N GLY A 117 11.80 -27.41 -2.75
CA GLY A 117 12.65 -26.59 -3.60
C GLY A 117 12.29 -25.10 -3.63
N ASP A 118 11.15 -24.68 -3.06
CA ASP A 118 10.74 -23.28 -2.96
C ASP A 118 11.47 -22.59 -1.80
N LEU A 119 11.75 -21.29 -1.94
CA LEU A 119 12.48 -20.52 -0.92
C LEU A 119 11.55 -20.19 0.26
N VAL A 120 12.03 -20.40 1.48
CA VAL A 120 11.32 -20.06 2.72
C VAL A 120 12.21 -19.23 3.63
N LEU A 121 11.65 -18.16 4.18
CA LEU A 121 12.21 -17.36 5.28
C LEU A 121 11.47 -17.73 6.55
N ARG A 122 12.18 -18.25 7.55
CA ARG A 122 11.60 -18.61 8.86
C ARG A 122 12.32 -17.89 9.99
N PHE A 123 11.55 -17.35 10.92
CA PHE A 123 12.01 -16.84 12.21
C PHE A 123 11.51 -17.77 13.32
N GLN A 124 12.43 -18.26 14.13
CA GLN A 124 12.14 -18.97 15.36
C GLN A 124 12.34 -18.03 16.54
N ILE A 125 11.29 -17.82 17.32
CA ILE A 125 11.31 -16.93 18.47
C ILE A 125 11.11 -17.76 19.73
N THR A 126 12.07 -17.67 20.65
CA THR A 126 12.04 -18.37 21.94
C THR A 126 11.93 -17.35 23.06
N ASN A 127 10.96 -17.51 23.97
CA ASN A 127 10.94 -16.74 25.21
C ASN A 127 12.04 -17.26 26.15
N ASN A 128 13.07 -16.46 26.40
CA ASN A 128 14.17 -16.82 27.29
C ASN A 128 14.04 -16.21 28.70
N SER A 129 12.93 -15.50 28.96
CA SER A 129 12.59 -14.94 30.27
C SER A 129 11.78 -15.93 31.10
N THR A 130 11.70 -15.69 32.41
CA THR A 130 10.88 -16.48 33.34
C THR A 130 9.40 -16.12 33.31
N GLN A 131 9.05 -14.97 32.72
CA GLN A 131 7.69 -14.44 32.62
C GLN A 131 7.11 -14.78 31.25
N LYS A 132 5.78 -14.72 31.08
CA LYS A 132 5.21 -14.75 29.73
C LYS A 132 5.62 -13.50 28.96
N VAL A 133 5.82 -13.65 27.66
CA VAL A 133 6.10 -12.55 26.74
C VAL A 133 5.01 -12.50 25.69
N GLU A 134 4.36 -11.36 25.54
CA GLU A 134 3.41 -11.08 24.46
C GLU A 134 4.16 -10.43 23.29
N ILE A 135 4.00 -11.00 22.09
CA ILE A 135 4.40 -10.43 20.81
C ILE A 135 3.19 -9.68 20.26
N GLY A 136 3.18 -8.36 20.43
CA GLY A 136 2.08 -7.50 20.02
C GLY A 136 2.23 -6.94 18.60
N SER A 137 3.45 -6.84 18.11
CA SER A 137 3.76 -6.52 16.72
C SER A 137 4.83 -7.46 16.20
N LEU A 138 4.67 -7.98 14.99
CA LEU A 138 5.66 -8.84 14.33
C LEU A 138 5.68 -8.55 12.83
N GLY A 139 6.65 -7.74 12.40
CA GLY A 139 6.79 -7.23 11.05
C GLY A 139 8.01 -7.81 10.34
N ILE A 140 7.85 -8.22 9.07
CA ILE A 140 8.95 -8.65 8.21
C ILE A 140 9.07 -7.62 7.07
N PRO A 141 10.13 -6.79 7.06
CA PRO A 141 10.40 -5.85 5.96
C PRO A 141 10.47 -6.52 4.60
N LEU A 142 9.65 -6.04 3.65
CA LEU A 142 9.56 -6.55 2.28
C LEU A 142 10.23 -5.56 1.33
N ILE A 143 11.55 -5.68 1.21
CA ILE A 143 12.38 -4.70 0.51
C ILE A 143 12.59 -5.13 -0.94
N PHE A 144 11.79 -4.55 -1.83
CA PHE A 144 11.82 -4.76 -3.28
C PHE A 144 12.15 -3.48 -4.04
N ASN A 145 12.66 -3.56 -5.27
CA ASN A 145 13.21 -2.41 -5.99
C ASN A 145 12.15 -1.43 -6.52
N ASN A 146 11.56 -0.57 -5.69
CA ASN A 146 10.71 0.56 -6.10
C ASN A 146 11.41 1.92 -6.00
N ILE A 147 12.75 1.96 -5.95
CA ILE A 147 13.52 3.21 -6.00
C ILE A 147 13.76 3.58 -7.48
N LEU A 148 12.93 4.45 -8.04
CA LEU A 148 13.07 4.93 -9.43
C LEU A 148 14.02 6.15 -9.53
N GLU A 149 14.40 6.74 -8.40
CA GLU A 149 15.24 7.93 -8.31
C GLU A 149 16.54 7.81 -9.13
N GLY A 150 16.84 8.83 -9.95
CA GLY A 150 18.03 8.85 -10.80
C GLY A 150 18.06 7.83 -11.94
N LYS A 151 16.94 7.18 -12.28
CA LYS A 151 16.82 6.28 -13.45
C LYS A 151 16.07 6.96 -14.59
N SER A 152 16.47 6.66 -15.83
CA SER A 152 15.63 6.91 -17.00
C SER A 152 14.37 6.03 -16.99
N LEU A 153 13.36 6.37 -17.80
CA LEU A 153 12.14 5.57 -17.92
C LEU A 153 12.45 4.12 -18.33
N ASP A 154 13.34 3.91 -19.30
CA ASP A 154 13.72 2.58 -19.77
C ASP A 154 14.41 1.77 -18.66
N GLU A 155 15.32 2.39 -17.90
CA GLU A 155 16.00 1.73 -16.78
C GLU A 155 15.02 1.38 -15.67
N ALA A 156 14.11 2.31 -15.31
CA ALA A 156 13.08 2.06 -14.32
C ALA A 156 12.17 0.90 -14.75
N HIS A 157 11.70 0.91 -16.00
CA HIS A 157 10.84 -0.16 -16.51
C HIS A 157 11.53 -1.53 -16.48
N HIS A 158 12.83 -1.59 -16.75
CA HIS A 158 13.61 -2.82 -16.79
C HIS A 158 14.00 -3.35 -15.41
N GLN A 159 14.29 -2.47 -14.45
CA GLN A 159 14.93 -2.85 -13.19
C GLN A 159 14.03 -2.77 -11.96
N ASN A 160 12.92 -2.02 -12.02
CA ASN A 160 12.07 -1.76 -10.87
C ASN A 160 10.79 -2.60 -10.88
N VAL A 161 10.14 -2.61 -9.71
CA VAL A 161 8.91 -3.36 -9.46
C VAL A 161 7.86 -2.53 -8.74
N PHE A 162 6.60 -2.87 -9.01
CA PHE A 162 5.48 -2.60 -8.13
C PHE A 162 5.22 -3.81 -7.25
N PHE A 163 4.73 -3.57 -6.04
CA PHE A 163 4.30 -4.67 -5.19
C PHE A 163 3.08 -4.30 -4.36
N ASP A 164 2.05 -5.13 -4.50
CA ASP A 164 0.72 -4.87 -3.98
C ASP A 164 0.30 -5.97 -2.99
N PRO A 165 -0.25 -5.59 -1.82
CA PRO A 165 -0.68 -6.54 -0.82
C PRO A 165 -2.15 -6.96 -1.03
N TYR A 166 -2.40 -8.24 -0.80
CA TYR A 166 -3.69 -8.73 -0.34
C TYR A 166 -3.55 -9.12 1.14
N ILE A 167 -3.99 -8.26 2.05
CA ILE A 167 -4.00 -8.49 3.51
C ILE A 167 -5.12 -9.46 3.91
N GLY A 168 -5.18 -10.62 3.26
CA GLY A 168 -6.24 -11.63 3.39
C GLY A 168 -6.02 -12.63 4.51
N GLN A 169 -5.25 -12.30 5.56
CA GLN A 169 -4.85 -13.24 6.62
C GLN A 169 -4.09 -14.46 6.07
N ASP A 170 -4.50 -15.69 6.35
CA ASP A 170 -3.80 -16.92 5.90
C ASP A 170 -3.91 -17.16 4.39
N ALA A 171 -4.84 -16.48 3.73
CA ALA A 171 -4.98 -16.41 2.28
C ALA A 171 -4.28 -15.20 1.66
N GLY A 172 -3.71 -14.32 2.48
CA GLY A 172 -3.03 -13.12 2.01
C GLY A 172 -1.79 -13.43 1.19
N TYR A 173 -1.37 -12.48 0.37
CA TYR A 173 -0.12 -12.56 -0.38
C TYR A 173 0.36 -11.16 -0.76
N LEU A 174 1.66 -11.02 -1.03
CA LEU A 174 2.20 -9.86 -1.74
C LEU A 174 2.58 -10.30 -3.14
N GLN A 175 2.10 -9.59 -4.16
CA GLN A 175 2.59 -9.74 -5.53
C GLN A 175 3.70 -8.75 -5.80
N VAL A 176 4.75 -9.15 -6.52
CA VAL A 176 5.88 -8.30 -6.92
C VAL A 176 6.07 -8.44 -8.42
N ASN A 177 5.79 -7.36 -9.13
CA ASN A 177 5.66 -7.32 -10.59
C ASN A 177 6.61 -6.27 -11.18
N ARG A 178 7.28 -6.60 -12.29
CA ARG A 178 8.08 -5.62 -13.04
C ARG A 178 7.19 -4.49 -13.54
N LEU A 179 7.71 -3.26 -13.60
CA LEU A 179 6.91 -2.10 -14.02
C LEU A 179 6.33 -2.25 -15.43
N HIS A 180 7.02 -2.97 -16.33
CA HIS A 180 6.52 -3.24 -17.69
C HIS A 180 5.47 -4.37 -17.76
N GLY A 181 5.13 -5.05 -16.65
CA GLY A 181 4.07 -6.05 -16.57
C GLY A 181 4.33 -7.39 -17.27
N ASN A 182 5.54 -7.64 -17.76
CA ASN A 182 5.93 -8.90 -18.43
C ASN A 182 6.76 -9.79 -17.50
N GLY A 183 6.81 -11.09 -17.80
CA GLY A 183 7.54 -12.07 -17.01
C GLY A 183 6.77 -12.59 -15.81
N GLY A 184 7.45 -13.39 -15.00
CA GLY A 184 6.84 -14.01 -13.82
C GLY A 184 6.57 -12.99 -12.70
N SER A 185 5.48 -13.22 -11.97
CA SER A 185 5.15 -12.48 -10.75
C SER A 185 5.71 -13.22 -9.55
N LEU A 186 6.56 -12.58 -8.75
CA LEU A 186 6.97 -13.12 -7.46
C LEU A 186 5.81 -12.98 -6.48
N LEU A 187 5.43 -14.08 -5.82
CA LEU A 187 4.45 -14.10 -4.74
C LEU A 187 5.15 -14.41 -3.42
N VAL A 188 4.88 -13.59 -2.40
CA VAL A 188 5.22 -13.85 -1.00
C VAL A 188 3.96 -14.35 -0.30
N LEU A 189 4.01 -15.55 0.27
CA LEU A 189 2.87 -16.27 0.84
C LEU A 189 3.09 -16.60 2.32
N PRO A 190 2.03 -16.67 3.14
CA PRO A 190 2.08 -17.25 4.48
C PRO A 190 2.51 -18.70 4.39
N HIS A 191 3.44 -19.16 5.23
CA HIS A 191 3.80 -20.58 5.32
C HIS A 191 3.48 -21.17 6.70
N LEU A 192 3.99 -20.58 7.78
CA LEU A 192 3.70 -21.02 9.15
C LEU A 192 3.43 -19.81 10.04
N ASN A 193 2.27 -19.78 10.70
CA ASN A 193 1.85 -18.75 11.66
C ASN A 193 1.99 -17.30 11.18
N ALA A 194 2.04 -17.05 9.87
CA ALA A 194 2.42 -15.77 9.29
C ALA A 194 1.32 -15.16 8.41
N GLY A 195 0.06 -15.17 8.88
CA GLY A 195 -1.04 -14.53 8.17
C GLY A 195 -0.74 -13.07 7.83
N PHE A 196 -1.22 -12.58 6.68
CA PHE A 196 -1.03 -11.19 6.25
C PHE A 196 -2.10 -10.29 6.90
N GLU A 197 -1.92 -9.97 8.18
CA GLU A 197 -2.89 -9.22 8.96
C GLU A 197 -2.93 -7.75 8.54
N ALA A 198 -1.78 -7.12 8.37
CA ALA A 198 -1.69 -5.72 7.98
C ALA A 198 -0.44 -5.45 7.14
N TYR A 199 -0.43 -4.30 6.47
CA TYR A 199 0.67 -3.83 5.66
C TYR A 199 1.07 -2.44 6.15
N ASN A 200 2.27 -2.34 6.72
CA ASN A 200 2.69 -1.16 7.44
C ASN A 200 3.82 -0.43 6.70
N PRO A 201 3.71 0.89 6.44
CA PRO A 201 4.83 1.66 5.88
C PRO A 201 5.98 1.76 6.88
N LEU A 202 7.20 1.50 6.41
CA LEU A 202 8.45 1.66 7.17
C LEU A 202 8.88 3.12 7.12
N ASN A 203 8.16 3.95 7.88
CA ASN A 203 8.35 5.40 7.84
C ASN A 203 9.68 5.88 8.42
N ASP A 204 10.33 5.02 9.20
CA ASP A 204 11.62 5.19 9.83
C ASP A 204 12.81 4.75 8.95
N ASP A 205 12.59 4.11 7.79
CA ASP A 205 13.67 3.90 6.81
C ASP A 205 14.18 5.27 6.31
N PRO A 206 15.49 5.57 6.44
CA PRO A 206 16.01 6.91 6.13
C PRO A 206 16.20 7.16 4.63
N THR A 207 15.75 6.27 3.76
CA THR A 207 15.84 6.49 2.31
C THR A 207 14.93 7.64 1.89
N PRO A 208 15.47 8.65 1.17
CA PRO A 208 14.69 9.81 0.77
C PRO A 208 13.48 9.42 -0.08
N LYS A 209 12.27 9.65 0.44
CA LYS A 209 11.01 9.46 -0.30
C LYS A 209 10.74 10.65 -1.22
N GLY A 210 10.01 10.39 -2.30
CA GLY A 210 9.61 11.41 -3.26
C GLY A 210 8.65 10.84 -4.29
N VAL A 211 8.39 11.59 -5.35
CA VAL A 211 7.48 11.18 -6.43
C VAL A 211 7.95 9.91 -7.18
N VAL A 212 9.22 9.57 -7.07
CA VAL A 212 9.87 8.40 -7.69
C VAL A 212 10.24 7.29 -6.69
N PHE A 213 9.81 7.41 -5.42
CA PHE A 213 9.97 6.37 -4.40
C PHE A 213 9.03 6.64 -3.22
N GLU A 214 7.97 5.83 -3.11
CA GLU A 214 6.92 5.99 -2.09
C GLU A 214 7.35 5.54 -0.68
N GLY A 215 8.42 4.74 -0.59
CA GLY A 215 8.85 4.11 0.65
C GLY A 215 8.78 2.58 0.60
N PHE A 216 9.26 1.96 1.67
CA PHE A 216 9.15 0.53 1.90
C PHE A 216 8.04 0.20 2.88
N HIS A 217 7.65 -1.07 2.88
CA HIS A 217 6.61 -1.58 3.75
C HIS A 217 7.03 -2.94 4.33
N GLU A 218 6.32 -3.37 5.36
CA GLU A 218 6.51 -4.67 5.98
C GLU A 218 5.25 -5.52 5.97
N TRP A 219 5.46 -6.83 5.91
CA TRP A 219 4.44 -7.84 6.20
C TRP A 219 4.19 -7.86 7.69
N LEU A 220 2.99 -7.50 8.14
CA LEU A 220 2.66 -7.50 9.55
C LEU A 220 1.81 -8.73 9.91
N ILE A 221 2.39 -9.64 10.70
CA ILE A 221 1.75 -10.87 11.18
C ILE A 221 0.83 -10.58 12.37
N HIS A 222 1.29 -9.70 13.26
CA HIS A 222 0.56 -9.24 14.45
C HIS A 222 0.64 -7.72 14.50
N SER A 223 -0.48 -7.05 14.77
CA SER A 223 -0.57 -5.59 14.76
C SER A 223 -1.20 -4.98 16.01
N LYS A 224 -1.48 -5.78 17.05
CA LYS A 224 -2.08 -5.29 18.30
C LYS A 224 -1.31 -4.12 18.92
N ALA A 225 0.02 -4.21 19.01
CA ALA A 225 0.82 -3.13 19.58
C ALA A 225 0.72 -1.86 18.72
N ASN A 226 0.75 -1.98 17.38
CA ASN A 226 0.55 -0.85 16.48
C ASN A 226 -0.83 -0.19 16.69
N ALA A 227 -1.88 -1.00 16.83
CA ALA A 227 -3.24 -0.49 17.09
C ALA A 227 -3.38 0.23 18.44
N GLU A 228 -2.63 -0.20 19.45
CA GLU A 228 -2.65 0.40 20.80
C GLU A 228 -1.80 1.67 20.92
N ILE A 229 -0.84 1.91 20.00
CA ILE A 229 0.10 3.05 20.10
C ILE A 229 0.07 3.97 18.87
N ASP A 230 0.28 3.43 17.67
CA ASP A 230 0.52 4.17 16.44
C ASP A 230 -0.81 4.51 15.73
N TRP A 231 -1.80 3.62 15.85
CA TRP A 231 -3.07 3.70 15.12
C TRP A 231 -4.28 3.92 16.03
N VAL A 232 -4.07 4.60 17.16
CA VAL A 232 -5.13 4.88 18.13
C VAL A 232 -6.28 5.62 17.46
N GLY A 233 -7.50 5.11 17.65
CA GLY A 233 -8.72 5.70 17.07
C GLY A 233 -8.95 5.36 15.59
N VAL A 234 -8.11 4.53 14.97
CA VAL A 234 -8.25 4.12 13.57
C VAL A 234 -8.73 2.67 13.49
N GLU A 235 -9.89 2.45 12.87
CA GLU A 235 -10.39 1.12 12.57
C GLU A 235 -9.57 0.47 11.44
N GLN A 236 -8.94 -0.68 11.76
CA GLN A 236 -8.14 -1.45 10.83
C GLN A 236 -8.99 -2.41 10.00
N TRP A 237 -8.52 -2.74 8.79
CA TRP A 237 -9.22 -3.69 7.92
C TRP A 237 -9.35 -5.06 8.56
N ASN A 238 -8.29 -5.56 9.19
CA ASN A 238 -8.29 -6.81 9.95
C ASN A 238 -8.25 -6.54 11.46
N ASN A 239 -8.77 -7.47 12.26
CA ASN A 239 -8.69 -7.38 13.72
C ASN A 239 -7.22 -7.52 14.15
N PRO A 240 -6.67 -6.56 14.91
CA PRO A 240 -5.30 -6.67 15.40
C PRO A 240 -5.12 -7.87 16.33
N THR A 241 -4.09 -8.68 16.09
CA THR A 241 -3.77 -9.85 16.93
C THR A 241 -2.39 -9.75 17.59
N SER A 242 -2.17 -10.63 18.57
CA SER A 242 -0.90 -10.86 19.25
C SER A 242 -0.73 -12.35 19.54
N THR A 243 0.48 -12.75 19.94
CA THR A 243 0.77 -14.09 20.44
C THR A 243 1.43 -14.00 21.81
N ILE A 244 1.12 -14.92 22.72
CA ILE A 244 1.77 -15.04 24.02
C ILE A 244 2.67 -16.28 24.01
N LEU A 245 3.91 -16.13 24.47
CA LEU A 245 4.87 -17.21 24.67
C LEU A 245 5.11 -17.41 26.17
N ALA A 246 4.89 -18.63 26.67
CA ALA A 246 5.30 -19.05 28.00
C ALA A 246 6.84 -19.10 28.12
N SER A 247 7.37 -19.14 29.35
CA SER A 247 8.81 -19.28 29.60
C SER A 247 9.37 -20.51 28.90
N GLY A 248 10.38 -20.34 28.05
CA GLY A 248 11.00 -21.40 27.26
C GLY A 248 10.19 -21.86 26.03
N GLU A 249 8.99 -21.30 25.81
CA GLU A 249 8.19 -21.62 24.62
C GLU A 249 8.88 -21.11 23.35
N VAL A 250 8.78 -21.90 22.30
CA VAL A 250 9.35 -21.65 20.98
C VAL A 250 8.22 -21.59 19.96
N LYS A 251 8.21 -20.57 19.12
CA LYS A 251 7.26 -20.46 18.02
C LYS A 251 7.96 -20.03 16.73
N ASP A 252 7.57 -20.69 15.64
CA ASP A 252 8.10 -20.42 14.31
C ASP A 252 7.09 -19.61 13.48
N PHE A 253 7.61 -18.64 12.72
CA PHE A 253 6.88 -17.78 11.79
C PHE A 253 7.60 -17.80 10.45
N SER A 254 6.90 -18.08 9.35
CA SER A 254 7.57 -18.17 8.05
C SER A 254 6.75 -17.73 6.85
N LEU A 255 7.47 -17.17 5.88
CA LEU A 255 6.98 -16.78 4.56
C LEU A 255 7.62 -17.67 3.49
N LYS A 256 6.84 -18.01 2.46
CA LYS A 256 7.28 -18.77 1.29
C LYS A 256 7.25 -17.90 0.04
N PHE A 257 8.28 -18.02 -0.80
CA PHE A 257 8.44 -17.26 -2.03
C PHE A 257 8.28 -18.18 -3.23
N VAL A 258 7.36 -17.86 -4.13
CA VAL A 258 7.08 -18.63 -5.35
C VAL A 258 6.93 -17.71 -6.56
N ILE A 259 7.00 -18.25 -7.77
CA ILE A 259 6.79 -17.49 -9.01
C ILE A 259 5.52 -17.97 -9.71
N ALA A 260 4.57 -17.07 -9.96
CA ALA A 260 3.52 -17.28 -10.95
C ALA A 260 4.08 -16.96 -12.35
N PRO A 261 3.72 -17.70 -13.42
CA PRO A 261 4.31 -17.49 -14.73
C PRO A 261 4.02 -16.10 -15.34
N SER A 262 2.88 -15.50 -14.96
CA SER A 262 2.49 -14.14 -15.33
C SER A 262 1.49 -13.55 -14.31
N ILE A 263 1.21 -12.25 -14.39
CA ILE A 263 0.20 -11.57 -13.56
C ILE A 263 -1.17 -12.25 -13.70
N ARG A 264 -1.54 -12.68 -14.91
CA ARG A 264 -2.84 -13.33 -15.20
C ARG A 264 -2.94 -14.76 -14.66
N GLU A 265 -1.87 -15.30 -14.10
CA GLU A 265 -1.78 -16.67 -13.60
C GLU A 265 -1.55 -16.72 -12.10
N ILE A 266 -1.66 -15.60 -11.39
CA ILE A 266 -1.51 -15.51 -9.94
C ILE A 266 -2.53 -16.42 -9.23
N GLU A 267 -3.80 -16.34 -9.58
CA GLU A 267 -4.85 -17.17 -8.96
C GLU A 267 -4.61 -18.66 -9.21
N ASN A 268 -4.18 -19.03 -10.42
CA ASN A 268 -3.82 -20.41 -10.74
C ASN A 268 -2.64 -20.89 -9.90
N LYS A 269 -1.62 -20.04 -9.72
CA LYS A 269 -0.48 -20.36 -8.87
C LYS A 269 -0.91 -20.51 -7.41
N LEU A 270 -1.74 -19.61 -6.87
CA LEU A 270 -2.27 -19.71 -5.51
C LEU A 270 -3.06 -21.00 -5.29
N ILE A 271 -3.88 -21.42 -6.26
CA ILE A 271 -4.59 -22.72 -6.21
C ILE A 271 -3.60 -23.88 -6.16
N GLN A 272 -2.54 -23.86 -6.97
CA GLN A 272 -1.49 -24.89 -6.95
C GLN A 272 -0.75 -24.94 -5.61
N GLU A 273 -0.54 -23.78 -5.00
CA GLU A 273 0.04 -23.63 -3.66
C GLU A 273 -0.94 -23.95 -2.53
N GLN A 274 -2.15 -24.42 -2.87
CA GLN A 274 -3.21 -24.76 -1.93
C GLN A 274 -3.48 -23.58 -0.98
N LYS A 275 -3.62 -22.37 -1.55
CA LYS A 275 -4.07 -21.18 -0.84
C LYS A 275 -5.53 -20.89 -1.15
N PRO A 276 -6.32 -20.36 -0.18
CA PRO A 276 -7.66 -19.92 -0.48
C PRO A 276 -7.62 -18.78 -1.50
N VAL A 277 -8.41 -18.88 -2.56
CA VAL A 277 -8.53 -17.83 -3.57
C VAL A 277 -9.97 -17.33 -3.58
N ALA A 278 -10.13 -16.01 -3.50
CA ALA A 278 -11.42 -15.34 -3.56
C ALA A 278 -11.45 -14.31 -4.69
N MET A 279 -12.54 -14.30 -5.46
CA MET A 279 -12.77 -13.33 -6.53
C MET A 279 -14.23 -12.85 -6.48
N SER A 280 -14.43 -11.54 -6.35
CA SER A 280 -15.77 -10.93 -6.42
C SER A 280 -15.97 -10.23 -7.76
N LEU A 281 -17.09 -10.52 -8.43
CA LEU A 281 -17.49 -9.91 -9.70
C LEU A 281 -18.77 -9.07 -9.52
N PRO A 282 -18.84 -7.83 -10.05
CA PRO A 282 -17.82 -7.16 -10.86
C PRO A 282 -16.64 -6.59 -10.05
N GLY A 283 -16.71 -6.60 -8.72
CA GLY A 283 -15.62 -6.15 -7.86
C GLY A 283 -15.99 -6.16 -6.38
N TYR A 284 -15.26 -5.37 -5.60
CA TYR A 284 -15.38 -5.26 -4.14
C TYR A 284 -16.00 -3.94 -3.66
N ILE A 285 -16.31 -3.02 -4.59
CA ILE A 285 -17.14 -1.84 -4.32
C ILE A 285 -18.57 -2.22 -4.70
N LEU A 286 -19.47 -2.23 -3.70
CA LEU A 286 -20.81 -2.78 -3.84
C LEU A 286 -21.86 -1.68 -3.62
N PRO A 287 -22.52 -1.18 -4.68
CA PRO A 287 -23.70 -0.35 -4.54
C PRO A 287 -24.82 -1.09 -3.80
N ILE A 288 -25.49 -0.40 -2.88
CA ILE A 288 -26.52 -0.96 -2.00
C ILE A 288 -27.72 -1.55 -2.77
N ASN A 289 -27.96 -1.08 -4.00
CA ASN A 289 -29.02 -1.55 -4.89
C ASN A 289 -28.56 -2.63 -5.88
N GLU A 290 -27.31 -3.06 -5.81
CA GLU A 290 -26.70 -4.05 -6.69
C GLU A 290 -26.28 -5.30 -5.93
N LYS A 291 -25.90 -6.33 -6.68
CA LYS A 291 -25.37 -7.59 -6.14
C LYS A 291 -24.04 -7.92 -6.80
N SER A 292 -23.14 -8.53 -6.03
CA SER A 292 -21.91 -9.13 -6.58
C SER A 292 -21.90 -10.63 -6.35
N ASN A 293 -21.17 -11.36 -7.20
CA ASN A 293 -20.93 -12.79 -7.03
C ASN A 293 -19.51 -13.01 -6.54
N LEU A 294 -19.38 -13.57 -5.34
CA LEU A 294 -18.13 -13.97 -4.72
C LEU A 294 -17.88 -15.46 -5.01
N PHE A 295 -16.74 -15.75 -5.62
CA PHE A 295 -16.26 -17.09 -5.89
C PHE A 295 -15.10 -17.42 -4.97
N ILE A 296 -15.17 -18.55 -4.26
CA ILE A 296 -14.09 -19.03 -3.39
C ILE A 296 -13.65 -20.41 -3.86
N LYS A 297 -12.33 -20.61 -4.00
CA LYS A 297 -11.73 -21.91 -4.29
C LYS A 297 -10.67 -22.25 -3.28
N TYR A 298 -10.86 -23.39 -2.63
CA TYR A 298 -9.93 -23.93 -1.65
C TYR A 298 -10.15 -25.44 -1.47
N PRO A 299 -9.10 -26.25 -1.19
CA PRO A 299 -9.27 -27.68 -0.94
C PRO A 299 -10.09 -28.00 0.32
N HIS A 300 -10.08 -27.12 1.32
CA HIS A 300 -10.88 -27.28 2.54
C HIS A 300 -12.22 -26.54 2.43
N LYS A 301 -13.27 -27.14 3.00
CA LYS A 301 -14.61 -26.56 2.99
C LYS A 301 -14.69 -25.34 3.89
N VAL A 302 -15.61 -24.45 3.58
CA VAL A 302 -15.98 -23.33 4.46
C VAL A 302 -16.69 -23.87 5.69
N SER A 303 -16.14 -23.59 6.87
CA SER A 303 -16.76 -23.90 8.16
C SER A 303 -17.66 -22.75 8.63
N LYS A 304 -17.22 -21.50 8.47
CA LYS A 304 -17.95 -20.32 8.94
C LYS A 304 -17.69 -19.12 8.04
N ILE A 305 -18.72 -18.30 7.81
CA ILE A 305 -18.59 -16.96 7.25
C ILE A 305 -19.15 -15.97 8.25
N THR A 306 -18.44 -14.86 8.47
CA THR A 306 -18.89 -13.74 9.30
C THR A 306 -18.65 -12.41 8.58
N VAL A 307 -19.41 -11.39 8.96
CA VAL A 307 -19.29 -10.04 8.40
C VAL A 307 -19.07 -9.03 9.52
N HIS A 308 -18.17 -8.08 9.32
CA HIS A 308 -17.94 -6.94 10.21
C HIS A 308 -17.97 -5.62 9.41
N PRO A 309 -18.72 -4.59 9.82
CA PRO A 309 -19.71 -4.59 10.89
C PRO A 309 -20.79 -5.65 10.68
N GLU A 310 -21.40 -6.12 11.76
CA GLU A 310 -22.49 -7.09 11.67
C GLU A 310 -23.61 -6.54 10.78
N GLU A 311 -24.24 -7.41 9.98
CA GLU A 311 -25.28 -7.06 8.99
C GLU A 311 -24.87 -6.08 7.88
N ALA A 312 -23.62 -5.62 7.78
CA ALA A 312 -23.20 -4.69 6.72
C ALA A 312 -23.33 -5.28 5.30
N LEU A 313 -23.15 -6.60 5.19
CA LEU A 313 -23.34 -7.40 3.98
C LEU A 313 -24.23 -8.59 4.29
N LYS A 314 -25.05 -8.98 3.31
CA LYS A 314 -25.72 -10.27 3.26
C LYS A 314 -24.97 -11.18 2.28
N ILE A 315 -24.65 -12.40 2.72
CA ILE A 315 -23.95 -13.40 1.92
C ILE A 315 -24.81 -14.66 1.83
N VAL A 316 -25.12 -15.09 0.60
CA VAL A 316 -25.98 -16.25 0.34
C VAL A 316 -25.24 -17.24 -0.54
N HIS A 317 -24.99 -18.44 -0.04
CA HIS A 317 -24.43 -19.53 -0.83
C HIS A 317 -25.39 -19.93 -1.96
N LYS A 318 -24.88 -19.94 -3.19
CA LYS A 318 -25.64 -20.25 -4.42
C LYS A 318 -25.35 -21.64 -4.97
N GLY A 319 -24.26 -22.26 -4.55
CA GLY A 319 -23.84 -23.59 -5.00
C GLY A 319 -22.38 -23.58 -5.43
N GLU A 320 -22.04 -24.52 -6.32
CA GLU A 320 -20.69 -24.66 -6.85
C GLU A 320 -20.71 -24.59 -8.38
N THR A 321 -19.70 -23.96 -8.94
CA THR A 321 -19.46 -23.96 -10.39
C THR A 321 -18.93 -25.32 -10.86
N PRO A 322 -19.02 -25.66 -12.16
CA PRO A 322 -18.47 -26.91 -12.69
C PRO A 322 -16.98 -27.14 -12.41
N ASN A 323 -16.23 -26.07 -12.17
CA ASN A 323 -14.79 -26.10 -11.88
C ASN A 323 -14.47 -26.09 -10.37
N GLY A 324 -15.47 -26.35 -9.51
CA GLY A 324 -15.30 -26.48 -8.06
C GLY A 324 -15.06 -25.16 -7.33
N TRP A 325 -15.54 -24.04 -7.86
CA TRP A 325 -15.61 -22.79 -7.10
C TRP A 325 -16.93 -22.72 -6.35
N MET A 326 -16.88 -22.47 -5.04
CA MET A 326 -18.07 -22.11 -4.26
C MET A 326 -18.53 -20.72 -4.68
N GLU A 327 -19.81 -20.57 -4.94
CA GLU A 327 -20.44 -19.33 -5.39
C GLU A 327 -21.33 -18.75 -4.30
N PHE A 328 -21.16 -17.46 -4.02
CA PHE A 328 -21.95 -16.70 -3.07
C PHE A 328 -22.47 -15.43 -3.72
N GLU A 329 -23.75 -15.14 -3.55
CA GLU A 329 -24.30 -13.82 -3.84
C GLU A 329 -24.08 -12.91 -2.63
N VAL A 330 -23.55 -11.71 -2.87
CA VAL A 330 -23.28 -10.70 -1.86
C VAL A 330 -24.13 -9.46 -2.15
N SER A 331 -24.79 -8.93 -1.12
CA SER A 331 -25.59 -7.70 -1.19
C SER A 331 -25.19 -6.76 -0.06
N GLY A 332 -25.12 -5.46 -0.34
CA GLY A 332 -24.81 -4.43 0.64
C GLY A 332 -26.05 -3.98 1.41
N ASN A 333 -25.92 -3.74 2.71
CA ASN A 333 -27.01 -3.23 3.55
C ASN A 333 -26.68 -1.87 4.20
N SER A 334 -25.41 -1.63 4.53
CA SER A 334 -24.98 -0.42 5.25
C SER A 334 -23.79 0.22 4.55
N TRP A 335 -23.86 1.52 4.28
CA TRP A 335 -22.74 2.28 3.70
C TRP A 335 -21.50 2.18 4.60
N GLY A 336 -20.35 1.84 4.02
CA GLY A 336 -19.12 1.75 4.79
C GLY A 336 -18.19 0.64 4.34
N ARG A 337 -17.10 0.49 5.08
CA ARG A 337 -16.22 -0.68 4.94
C ARG A 337 -16.95 -1.90 5.49
N ALA A 338 -16.77 -3.04 4.86
CA ALA A 338 -17.23 -4.32 5.36
C ALA A 338 -16.16 -5.39 5.12
N ARG A 339 -15.83 -6.16 6.15
CA ARG A 339 -14.94 -7.32 6.08
C ARG A 339 -15.77 -8.59 6.14
N VAL A 340 -15.59 -9.46 5.15
CA VAL A 340 -16.02 -10.85 5.21
C VAL A 340 -14.87 -11.68 5.76
N SER A 341 -15.13 -12.51 6.77
CA SER A 341 -14.15 -13.43 7.35
C SER A 341 -14.64 -14.86 7.15
N VAL A 342 -13.87 -15.63 6.38
CA VAL A 342 -14.15 -17.01 6.01
C VAL A 342 -13.18 -17.92 6.76
N VAL A 343 -13.72 -18.78 7.61
CA VAL A 343 -12.97 -19.80 8.35
C VAL A 343 -13.22 -21.14 7.68
N TYR A 344 -12.14 -21.86 7.36
CA TYR A 344 -12.19 -23.17 6.74
C TYR A 344 -12.08 -24.30 7.77
N GLU A 345 -12.36 -25.54 7.36
CA GLU A 345 -12.29 -26.71 8.26
C GLU A 345 -10.90 -26.93 8.88
N ASP A 346 -9.83 -26.58 8.17
CA ASP A 346 -8.44 -26.63 8.65
C ASP A 346 -8.06 -25.47 9.58
N GLN A 347 -9.03 -24.61 9.94
CA GLN A 347 -8.89 -23.41 10.76
C GLN A 347 -8.18 -22.23 10.08
N SER A 348 -7.80 -22.35 8.80
CA SER A 348 -7.30 -21.22 8.03
C SER A 348 -8.35 -20.10 7.99
N LEU A 349 -7.90 -18.85 8.11
CA LEU A 349 -8.73 -17.65 8.04
C LEU A 349 -8.41 -16.88 6.75
N GLN A 350 -9.44 -16.61 5.94
CA GLN A 350 -9.38 -15.64 4.84
C GLN A 350 -10.23 -14.42 5.17
N THR A 351 -9.70 -13.23 4.91
CA THR A 351 -10.49 -11.98 4.97
C THR A 351 -10.63 -11.34 3.60
N ILE A 352 -11.83 -10.86 3.30
CA ILE A 352 -12.19 -10.22 2.02
C ILE A 352 -12.83 -8.88 2.33
N ASN A 353 -12.27 -7.81 1.79
CA ASN A 353 -12.65 -6.44 2.14
C ASN A 353 -13.52 -5.85 1.04
N TYR A 354 -14.72 -5.40 1.41
CA TYR A 354 -15.67 -4.69 0.57
C TYR A 354 -15.84 -3.23 1.02
N LYS A 355 -16.28 -2.38 0.09
CA LYS A 355 -16.81 -1.05 0.36
C LYS A 355 -18.24 -0.98 -0.14
N VAL A 356 -19.21 -0.93 0.76
CA VAL A 356 -20.60 -0.68 0.41
C VAL A 356 -20.78 0.82 0.17
N ILE A 357 -21.37 1.17 -0.97
CA ILE A 357 -21.68 2.54 -1.37
C ILE A 357 -23.18 2.70 -1.64
N LYS A 358 -23.65 3.94 -1.79
CA LYS A 358 -24.99 4.29 -2.27
C LYS A 358 -25.13 3.78 -3.70
N SER A 359 -26.33 3.85 -4.26
CA SER A 359 -26.48 3.61 -5.69
C SER A 359 -25.52 4.49 -6.50
N GLN A 360 -25.04 3.99 -7.64
CA GLN A 360 -24.15 4.77 -8.50
C GLN A 360 -24.77 6.14 -8.84
N GLU A 361 -26.08 6.16 -9.12
CA GLU A 361 -26.87 7.37 -9.38
C GLU A 361 -26.77 8.38 -8.23
N GLN A 362 -26.94 7.93 -6.98
CA GLN A 362 -26.87 8.82 -5.83
C GLN A 362 -25.44 9.29 -5.55
N VAL A 363 -24.42 8.43 -5.75
CA VAL A 363 -23.01 8.84 -5.64
C VAL A 363 -22.67 9.95 -6.64
N VAL A 364 -23.15 9.84 -7.88
CA VAL A 364 -22.96 10.86 -8.92
C VAL A 364 -23.75 12.14 -8.60
N ASN A 365 -24.97 12.02 -8.07
CA ASN A 365 -25.72 13.18 -7.57
C ASN A 365 -24.98 13.91 -6.45
N ASP A 366 -24.56 13.18 -5.41
CA ASP A 366 -23.84 13.74 -4.27
C ASP A 366 -22.55 14.45 -4.70
N LEU A 367 -21.81 13.86 -5.66
CA LEU A 367 -20.61 14.46 -6.24
C LEU A 367 -20.91 15.83 -6.87
N GLY A 368 -21.91 15.92 -7.75
CA GLY A 368 -22.23 17.21 -8.38
C GLY A 368 -22.80 18.25 -7.43
N ASN A 369 -23.63 17.83 -6.47
CA ASN A 369 -24.10 18.74 -5.43
C ASN A 369 -22.90 19.29 -4.66
N PHE A 370 -21.96 18.45 -4.22
CA PHE A 370 -20.75 18.90 -3.54
C PHE A 370 -19.91 19.86 -4.42
N LEU A 371 -19.71 19.52 -5.69
CA LEU A 371 -18.94 20.34 -6.64
C LEU A 371 -19.57 21.73 -6.86
N THR A 372 -20.90 21.83 -6.83
CA THR A 372 -21.63 23.08 -7.14
C THR A 372 -22.13 23.82 -5.90
N THR A 373 -21.82 23.32 -4.71
CA THR A 373 -22.15 23.98 -3.43
C THR A 373 -20.91 24.24 -2.59
N GLU A 374 -20.20 23.18 -2.19
CA GLU A 374 -19.03 23.28 -1.30
C GLU A 374 -17.76 23.70 -2.06
N GLN A 375 -17.63 23.29 -3.32
CA GLN A 375 -16.47 23.64 -4.17
C GLN A 375 -16.74 24.82 -5.11
N TRP A 376 -17.97 25.35 -5.13
CA TRP A 376 -18.31 26.49 -5.97
C TRP A 376 -17.71 27.78 -5.39
N TYR A 377 -16.72 28.32 -6.08
CA TYR A 377 -16.01 29.53 -5.70
C TYR A 377 -16.58 30.75 -6.41
N GLU A 378 -16.96 31.75 -5.62
CA GLU A 378 -17.30 33.09 -6.09
C GLU A 378 -16.58 34.14 -5.25
N ASN A 379 -15.79 34.95 -5.92
CA ASN A 379 -15.09 36.09 -5.34
C ASN A 379 -14.68 37.06 -6.45
N ASP A 380 -15.38 38.19 -6.54
CA ASP A 380 -15.12 39.22 -7.55
C ASP A 380 -13.77 39.92 -7.35
N GLU A 381 -13.17 39.79 -6.17
CA GLU A 381 -11.86 40.34 -5.82
C GLU A 381 -10.72 39.34 -6.00
N ASP A 382 -10.98 38.16 -6.59
CA ASP A 382 -9.92 37.18 -6.85
C ASP A 382 -8.91 37.74 -7.88
N PRO A 383 -7.64 37.99 -7.49
CA PRO A 383 -6.70 38.68 -8.36
C PRO A 383 -6.21 37.79 -9.53
N PHE A 384 -6.62 36.52 -9.55
CA PHE A 384 -6.25 35.52 -10.56
C PHE A 384 -7.39 35.23 -11.54
N GLY A 385 -8.55 35.89 -11.40
CA GLY A 385 -9.68 35.71 -12.33
C GLY A 385 -10.28 34.30 -12.31
N ARG A 386 -10.27 33.63 -11.16
CA ARG A 386 -10.80 32.25 -11.01
C ARG A 386 -12.28 32.22 -10.66
N SER A 387 -12.97 33.35 -10.59
CA SER A 387 -14.39 33.44 -10.22
C SER A 387 -15.27 33.69 -11.45
N PRO A 388 -16.42 33.01 -11.59
CA PRO A 388 -16.88 31.87 -10.79
C PRO A 388 -16.24 30.55 -11.23
N SER A 389 -16.00 29.59 -10.34
CA SER A 389 -15.48 28.26 -10.73
C SER A 389 -15.74 27.15 -9.73
N VAL A 390 -15.38 25.92 -10.08
CA VAL A 390 -15.30 24.80 -9.14
C VAL A 390 -13.83 24.60 -8.75
N MET A 391 -13.48 24.88 -7.49
CA MET A 391 -12.11 24.84 -6.98
C MET A 391 -11.86 23.65 -6.05
N ASN A 392 -10.58 23.30 -5.86
CA ASN A 392 -10.19 22.26 -4.91
C ASN A 392 -10.61 22.60 -3.47
N TYR A 393 -10.84 21.57 -2.66
CA TYR A 393 -11.40 21.69 -1.32
C TYR A 393 -10.55 20.94 -0.30
N ASP A 394 -10.20 21.61 0.79
CA ASP A 394 -9.54 21.01 1.94
C ASP A 394 -10.62 20.34 2.80
N TYR A 395 -10.73 19.01 2.69
CA TYR A 395 -11.75 18.25 3.41
C TYR A 395 -11.52 18.24 4.93
N ASP A 396 -10.29 18.44 5.40
CA ASP A 396 -10.01 18.45 6.84
C ASP A 396 -10.42 19.79 7.46
N LYS A 397 -10.17 20.89 6.75
CA LYS A 397 -10.56 22.24 7.18
C LYS A 397 -11.98 22.64 6.80
N LYS A 398 -12.61 21.92 5.87
CA LYS A 398 -13.93 22.23 5.30
C LYS A 398 -13.97 23.60 4.62
N GLU A 399 -12.98 23.86 3.76
CA GLU A 399 -12.89 25.12 3.02
C GLU A 399 -12.37 24.93 1.60
N ILE A 400 -12.74 25.85 0.71
CA ILE A 400 -12.15 25.94 -0.63
C ILE A 400 -10.68 26.34 -0.50
N LEU A 401 -9.80 25.58 -1.16
CA LEU A 401 -8.38 25.84 -1.20
C LEU A 401 -8.08 26.94 -2.22
N THR A 402 -7.83 28.16 -1.75
CA THR A 402 -7.58 29.34 -2.60
C THR A 402 -6.10 29.61 -2.85
N GLN A 403 -5.21 29.05 -2.03
CA GLN A 403 -3.75 29.14 -2.17
C GLN A 403 -3.08 27.81 -1.80
N GLU A 404 -2.09 27.40 -2.59
CA GLU A 404 -1.24 26.23 -2.33
C GLU A 404 0.15 26.48 -2.92
N ARG A 405 1.20 25.90 -2.34
CA ARG A 405 2.60 26.13 -2.78
C ARG A 405 2.87 25.72 -4.24
N ARG A 406 2.14 24.71 -4.74
CA ARG A 406 2.17 24.18 -6.11
C ARG A 406 1.12 24.92 -6.92
N SER A 407 1.57 25.77 -7.84
CA SER A 407 0.68 26.73 -8.50
C SER A 407 -0.54 26.10 -9.18
N TRP A 408 -0.37 24.93 -9.79
CA TRP A 408 -1.45 24.23 -10.53
C TRP A 408 -2.59 23.72 -9.65
N PHE A 409 -2.36 23.49 -8.35
CA PHE A 409 -3.39 22.96 -7.44
C PHE A 409 -4.61 23.88 -7.30
N VAL A 410 -4.42 25.19 -7.45
CA VAL A 410 -5.47 26.20 -7.26
C VAL A 410 -5.63 27.08 -8.49
N GLY A 411 -5.07 26.63 -9.61
CA GLY A 411 -4.99 27.36 -10.88
C GLY A 411 -6.08 27.03 -11.89
N LEU A 412 -7.03 26.15 -11.54
CA LEU A 412 -8.10 25.66 -12.43
C LEU A 412 -7.63 24.93 -13.69
N SER A 413 -6.37 24.51 -13.78
CA SER A 413 -5.84 23.76 -14.92
C SER A 413 -4.78 22.76 -14.43
N ASP A 414 -4.19 22.00 -15.36
CA ASP A 414 -3.35 20.83 -15.08
C ASP A 414 -4.07 19.71 -14.29
N GLU A 415 -3.34 18.63 -13.95
CA GLU A 415 -3.87 17.41 -13.34
C GLU A 415 -4.60 17.66 -12.01
N ALA A 416 -4.06 18.52 -11.15
CA ALA A 416 -4.65 18.79 -9.84
C ALA A 416 -5.72 19.89 -9.87
N GLY A 417 -5.56 20.93 -10.69
CA GLY A 417 -6.47 22.07 -10.73
C GLY A 417 -7.72 21.84 -11.59
N ALA A 418 -7.62 21.01 -12.63
CA ALA A 418 -8.75 20.75 -13.54
C ALA A 418 -9.75 19.70 -13.03
N GLY A 419 -9.32 18.83 -12.11
CA GLY A 419 -10.08 17.64 -11.72
C GLY A 419 -11.50 17.92 -11.25
N SER A 420 -11.69 18.96 -10.44
CA SER A 420 -13.00 19.29 -9.85
C SER A 420 -14.00 19.80 -10.90
N TRP A 421 -13.70 20.86 -11.66
CA TRP A 421 -14.64 21.36 -12.67
C TRP A 421 -14.82 20.40 -13.84
N LEU A 422 -13.80 19.60 -14.19
CA LEU A 422 -13.94 18.57 -15.22
C LEU A 422 -14.95 17.49 -14.78
N ALA A 423 -14.87 17.02 -13.53
CA ALA A 423 -15.85 16.10 -12.96
C ALA A 423 -17.26 16.70 -12.95
N ALA A 424 -17.40 17.99 -12.62
CA ALA A 424 -18.67 18.69 -12.60
C ALA A 424 -19.32 18.75 -13.99
N ILE A 425 -18.54 18.98 -15.05
CA ILE A 425 -19.00 18.94 -16.45
C ILE A 425 -19.32 17.50 -16.88
N MET A 426 -18.41 16.56 -16.61
CA MET A 426 -18.54 15.17 -17.06
C MET A 426 -19.80 14.50 -16.49
N LYS A 427 -20.17 14.76 -15.22
CA LYS A 427 -21.39 14.16 -14.68
C LYS A 427 -22.64 14.59 -15.47
N GLN A 428 -22.69 15.82 -15.99
CA GLN A 428 -23.87 16.32 -16.70
C GLN A 428 -24.14 15.56 -18.01
N LEU A 429 -23.12 14.92 -18.59
CA LEU A 429 -23.26 14.08 -19.79
C LEU A 429 -24.02 12.78 -19.51
N ILE A 430 -23.98 12.31 -18.27
CA ILE A 430 -24.59 11.04 -17.85
C ILE A 430 -25.88 11.30 -17.07
N GLN A 431 -25.86 12.29 -16.17
CA GLN A 431 -26.93 12.58 -15.22
C GLN A 431 -27.06 14.10 -15.03
N PRO A 432 -27.73 14.80 -15.97
CA PRO A 432 -27.84 16.24 -15.96
C PRO A 432 -28.75 16.74 -14.83
N GLU A 433 -28.30 17.79 -14.14
CA GLU A 433 -29.08 18.57 -13.18
C GLU A 433 -29.10 20.03 -13.67
N ARG A 434 -30.28 20.66 -13.65
CA ARG A 434 -30.49 21.95 -14.34
C ARG A 434 -29.74 23.08 -13.66
N ASP A 435 -29.81 23.18 -12.34
CA ASP A 435 -29.21 24.27 -11.58
C ASP A 435 -27.68 24.15 -11.61
N GLU A 436 -27.15 22.92 -11.52
CA GLU A 436 -25.73 22.63 -11.73
C GLU A 436 -25.27 23.07 -13.14
N VAL A 437 -26.03 22.75 -14.19
CA VAL A 437 -25.72 23.15 -15.57
C VAL A 437 -25.72 24.66 -15.73
N ASP A 438 -26.63 25.38 -15.07
CA ASP A 438 -26.69 26.83 -15.15
C ASP A 438 -25.47 27.50 -14.48
N LEU A 439 -24.95 26.94 -13.39
CA LEU A 439 -23.66 27.35 -12.82
C LEU A 439 -22.49 27.06 -13.77
N LEU A 440 -22.44 25.87 -14.36
CA LEU A 440 -21.36 25.51 -15.29
C LEU A 440 -21.34 26.36 -16.57
N LYS A 441 -22.49 26.86 -17.02
CA LYS A 441 -22.55 27.85 -18.11
C LYS A 441 -21.89 29.17 -17.71
N ARG A 442 -22.02 29.61 -16.46
CA ARG A 442 -21.32 30.79 -15.95
C ARG A 442 -19.83 30.57 -15.95
N PHE A 443 -19.36 29.48 -15.34
CA PHE A 443 -17.95 29.09 -15.35
C PHE A 443 -17.38 29.07 -16.78
N LEU A 444 -18.10 28.46 -17.74
CA LEU A 444 -17.66 28.38 -19.13
C LEU A 444 -17.46 29.76 -19.77
N ASN A 445 -18.41 30.67 -19.57
CA ASN A 445 -18.44 31.97 -20.24
C ASN A 445 -17.58 33.03 -19.54
N GLU A 446 -17.45 32.94 -18.22
CA GLU A 446 -16.84 33.98 -17.38
C GLU A 446 -15.40 33.63 -16.98
N THR A 447 -15.06 32.35 -16.87
CA THR A 447 -13.75 31.90 -16.33
C THR A 447 -12.98 31.01 -17.29
N LEU A 448 -13.63 30.04 -17.93
CA LEU A 448 -12.92 29.10 -18.82
C LEU A 448 -12.49 29.80 -20.09
N LYS A 449 -13.42 30.46 -20.79
CA LYS A 449 -13.10 31.19 -22.02
C LYS A 449 -12.46 32.54 -21.69
N GLY A 450 -11.28 32.81 -22.23
CA GLY A 450 -10.49 34.02 -21.97
C GLY A 450 -9.62 33.92 -20.71
N GLY A 451 -10.10 33.22 -19.67
CA GLY A 451 -9.33 32.85 -18.48
C GLY A 451 -8.52 31.58 -18.70
N ILE A 452 -9.05 30.38 -18.47
CA ILE A 452 -8.25 29.13 -18.60
C ILE A 452 -7.77 28.90 -20.05
N GLN A 453 -8.67 29.12 -21.02
CA GLN A 453 -8.40 28.97 -22.45
C GLN A 453 -8.23 30.34 -23.10
N HIS A 454 -7.17 30.53 -23.88
CA HIS A 454 -6.98 31.77 -24.65
C HIS A 454 -8.10 31.91 -25.70
N ASP A 455 -8.67 33.12 -25.82
CA ASP A 455 -9.76 33.41 -26.75
C ASP A 455 -9.37 34.33 -27.92
N SER A 456 -8.13 34.86 -27.92
CA SER A 456 -7.55 35.74 -28.93
C SER A 456 -6.20 35.27 -29.46
N ASP A 457 -5.71 35.97 -30.50
CA ASP A 457 -4.35 35.89 -31.04
C ASP A 457 -3.91 34.49 -31.55
N SER A 458 -2.60 34.30 -31.73
CA SER A 458 -2.03 33.05 -32.25
C SER A 458 -2.13 31.87 -31.28
N THR A 459 -2.40 32.13 -30.00
CA THR A 459 -2.56 31.12 -28.95
C THR A 459 -4.02 30.74 -28.72
N LYS A 460 -4.97 31.29 -29.50
CA LYS A 460 -6.40 30.98 -29.39
C LYS A 460 -6.65 29.48 -29.32
N TYR A 461 -7.47 29.07 -28.35
CA TYR A 461 -7.76 27.68 -27.95
C TYR A 461 -6.67 26.94 -27.18
N GLY A 462 -5.47 27.52 -27.06
CA GLY A 462 -4.46 27.07 -26.12
C GLY A 462 -4.97 27.20 -24.67
N VAL A 463 -4.41 26.38 -23.80
CA VAL A 463 -4.85 26.23 -22.40
C VAL A 463 -3.68 26.61 -21.52
N ARG A 464 -3.90 27.58 -20.63
CA ARG A 464 -2.92 27.95 -19.61
C ARG A 464 -2.69 26.78 -18.67
N LYS A 465 -1.45 26.53 -18.28
CA LYS A 465 -1.14 25.55 -17.23
C LYS A 465 -1.74 25.91 -15.88
N SER A 466 -1.89 27.21 -15.57
CA SER A 466 -2.50 27.67 -14.32
C SER A 466 -2.93 29.13 -14.40
N LEU A 467 -4.07 29.48 -13.78
CA LEU A 467 -4.42 30.87 -13.51
C LEU A 467 -3.75 31.44 -12.26
N PHE A 468 -3.29 30.58 -11.35
CA PHE A 468 -2.56 30.97 -10.16
C PHE A 468 -1.04 30.90 -10.42
N TYR A 469 -0.31 31.91 -9.95
CA TYR A 469 1.15 32.01 -10.06
C TYR A 469 1.71 32.77 -8.85
N TYR A 470 3.02 32.73 -8.65
CA TYR A 470 3.72 33.39 -7.55
C TYR A 470 4.67 34.49 -8.07
N GLU A 471 4.20 35.73 -8.05
CA GLU A 471 4.94 36.94 -8.45
C GLU A 471 4.75 38.04 -7.37
N PRO A 472 5.32 37.87 -6.17
CA PRO A 472 5.05 38.76 -5.02
C PRO A 472 5.46 40.22 -5.24
N GLU A 473 6.36 40.48 -6.19
CA GLU A 473 6.78 41.83 -6.55
C GLU A 473 5.82 42.52 -7.54
N LEU A 474 5.00 41.75 -8.27
CA LEU A 474 4.06 42.25 -9.26
C LEU A 474 2.61 42.27 -8.75
N MET A 475 2.30 41.40 -7.78
CA MET A 475 0.95 41.29 -7.21
C MET A 475 0.73 42.28 -6.06
N PRO A 476 -0.53 42.66 -5.78
CA PRO A 476 -0.87 43.50 -4.64
C PRO A 476 -0.32 42.96 -3.31
N GLU A 477 0.04 43.87 -2.40
CA GLU A 477 0.45 43.49 -1.05
C GLU A 477 -0.66 42.69 -0.36
N GLY A 478 -0.30 41.57 0.24
CA GLY A 478 -1.24 40.67 0.92
C GLY A 478 -1.89 39.61 0.03
N THR A 479 -1.58 39.54 -1.27
CA THR A 479 -2.07 38.47 -2.15
C THR A 479 -1.67 37.07 -1.65
N TYR A 480 -0.42 36.89 -1.21
CA TYR A 480 0.11 35.58 -0.81
C TYR A 480 0.14 35.41 0.71
N SER A 481 -0.32 34.26 1.19
CA SER A 481 -0.27 33.93 2.61
C SER A 481 1.17 33.70 3.08
N ASN A 482 1.56 34.41 4.14
CA ASN A 482 2.87 34.22 4.81
C ASN A 482 3.02 32.84 5.49
N SER A 483 1.94 32.08 5.65
CA SER A 483 1.99 30.72 6.20
C SER A 483 2.42 29.67 5.16
N ILE A 484 2.44 30.02 3.88
CA ILE A 484 2.78 29.12 2.78
C ILE A 484 4.17 29.48 2.26
N GLN A 485 5.03 28.46 2.14
CA GLN A 485 6.37 28.64 1.57
C GLN A 485 6.33 28.42 0.05
N PHE A 486 6.12 29.49 -0.70
CA PHE A 486 6.21 29.50 -2.16
C PHE A 486 7.69 29.53 -2.60
N ARG A 487 8.30 28.35 -2.78
CA ARG A 487 9.71 28.20 -3.18
C ARG A 487 9.89 26.97 -4.06
N GLY A 488 10.96 26.98 -4.85
CA GLY A 488 11.32 25.84 -5.71
C GLY A 488 10.57 25.85 -7.03
N TRP A 489 10.68 24.75 -7.77
CA TRP A 489 10.15 24.63 -9.13
C TRP A 489 8.61 24.62 -9.20
N GLU A 490 7.96 24.36 -8.06
CA GLU A 490 6.50 24.23 -7.92
C GLU A 490 5.76 25.56 -7.81
N ALA A 491 6.47 26.63 -7.42
CA ALA A 491 5.97 27.99 -7.37
C ALA A 491 6.22 28.68 -8.72
N TRP A 492 5.28 28.55 -9.65
CA TRP A 492 5.42 29.04 -11.02
C TRP A 492 5.30 30.58 -11.10
N SER A 493 6.17 31.17 -11.91
CA SER A 493 6.01 32.54 -12.42
C SER A 493 4.79 32.65 -13.33
N ILE A 494 4.40 33.87 -13.68
CA ILE A 494 3.33 34.10 -14.67
C ILE A 494 3.66 33.46 -16.02
N GLU A 495 4.92 33.55 -16.46
CA GLU A 495 5.40 32.93 -17.70
C GLU A 495 5.19 31.40 -17.69
N ASN A 496 5.62 30.73 -16.63
CA ASN A 496 5.47 29.27 -16.49
C ASN A 496 4.01 28.80 -16.35
N ALA A 497 3.11 29.70 -15.95
CA ALA A 497 1.68 29.44 -15.79
C ALA A 497 0.89 29.67 -17.10
N GLU A 498 1.39 30.56 -17.96
CA GLU A 498 0.85 30.85 -19.30
C GLU A 498 1.35 29.88 -20.39
N ASP A 499 2.57 29.35 -20.26
CA ASP A 499 3.11 28.26 -21.10
C ASP A 499 2.17 27.04 -21.16
#